data_AF-A0A849RKN9-F1
#
_entry.id   AF-A0A849RKN9-F1
#
_cell.length_a   1.000
_cell.length_b   1.000
_cell.length_c   1.000
_cell.angle_alpha   90.00
_cell.angle_beta   90.00
_cell.angle_gamma   90.00
#
_symmetry.space_group_name_H-M   'P 1'
#
loop_
_entity.id
_entity.type
_entity.pdbx_description
1 polymer ?
#
loop_
_entity_poly.entity_id
_entity_poly.type
_entity_poly.pdbx_seq_one_letter_code
_entity_poly.pdbx_strand_id
1 'polypeptide(L)' 'MNTATPSGRMVFGIFSALGEYERELIKSRIYAGLHRARLEGKRLGRPSKCCAVRVGRCTRLPKNSISAWAPQPRF' A
#
# COMPACT_ATOMS: atom_id res chain seq x y z
N MET A 1 -7.88 14.68 -28.94
CA MET A 1 -6.59 15.23 -29.44
C MET A 1 -5.88 14.16 -30.24
N ASN A 2 -5.57 14.40 -31.51
CA ASN A 2 -4.99 13.38 -32.40
C ASN A 2 -3.46 13.32 -32.23
N THR A 3 -2.99 12.30 -31.50
CA THR A 3 -1.57 12.06 -31.18
C THR A 3 -0.76 11.45 -32.32
N ALA A 4 -1.40 11.07 -33.44
CA ALA A 4 -0.70 10.56 -34.62
C ALA A 4 -0.13 11.68 -35.52
N THR A 5 -0.56 12.92 -35.32
CA THR A 5 -0.02 14.08 -36.05
C THR A 5 1.32 14.54 -35.43
N PRO A 6 2.27 15.10 -36.21
CA PRO A 6 3.53 15.60 -35.67
C PRO A 6 3.34 16.66 -34.57
N SER A 7 2.36 17.56 -34.74
CA SER A 7 1.97 18.53 -33.71
C SER A 7 1.40 17.84 -32.47
N GLY A 8 0.53 16.84 -32.63
CA GLY A 8 -0.03 16.06 -31.52
C GLY A 8 1.01 15.29 -30.71
N ARG A 9 2.06 14.74 -31.36
CA ARG A 9 3.19 14.10 -30.66
C ARG A 9 4.00 15.08 -29.83
N MET A 10 4.27 16.29 -30.37
CA MET A 10 4.99 17.32 -29.64
C MET A 10 4.26 17.69 -28.34
N VAL A 11 2.97 18.01 -28.44
CA VAL A 11 2.19 18.43 -27.28
C VAL A 11 2.03 17.28 -26.27
N PHE A 12 1.88 16.04 -26.73
CA PHE A 12 1.88 14.86 -25.85
C PHE A 12 3.20 14.69 -25.09
N GLY A 13 4.34 14.94 -25.73
CA GLY A 13 5.65 14.91 -25.07
C GLY A 13 5.80 15.98 -23.98
N ILE A 14 5.33 17.20 -24.23
CA ILE A 14 5.33 18.28 -23.23
C ILE A 14 4.52 17.89 -22.00
N PHE A 15 3.30 17.36 -22.18
CA PHE A 15 2.47 16.93 -21.07
C PHE A 15 3.02 15.71 -20.34
N SER A 16 3.74 14.84 -21.05
CA SER A 16 4.43 13.69 -20.45
C SER A 16 5.56 14.17 -19.52
N ALA A 17 6.40 15.10 -19.99
CA ALA A 17 7.46 15.71 -19.18
C ALA A 17 6.89 16.47 -17.97
N LEU A 18 5.77 17.19 -18.16
CA LEU A 18 5.09 17.88 -17.07
C LEU A 18 4.56 16.88 -16.02
N GLY A 19 3.92 15.79 -16.46
CA GLY A 19 3.40 14.77 -15.55
C GLY A 19 4.49 14.06 -14.74
N GLU A 20 5.66 13.83 -15.34
CA GLU A 20 6.83 13.30 -14.63
C GLU A 20 7.33 14.29 -13.57
N TYR A 21 7.44 15.56 -13.92
CA TYR A 21 7.83 16.63 -12.99
C TYR A 21 6.87 16.74 -11.79
N GLU A 22 5.56 16.76 -12.05
CA GLU A 22 4.55 16.82 -10.99
C GLU A 22 4.61 15.59 -10.07
N ARG A 23 4.82 14.39 -10.64
CA ARG A 23 5.00 13.17 -9.87
C ARG A 23 6.20 13.25 -8.93
N GLU A 24 7.32 13.78 -9.42
CA GLU A 24 8.53 13.96 -8.61
C GLU A 24 8.33 14.99 -7.50
N LEU A 25 7.63 16.09 -7.79
CA LEU A 25 7.26 17.11 -6.81
C LEU A 25 6.36 16.54 -5.70
N ILE A 26 5.38 15.70 -6.04
CA ILE A 26 4.51 15.05 -5.07
C ILE A 26 5.31 14.07 -4.21
N LYS A 27 6.19 13.26 -4.82
CA LYS A 27 7.06 12.34 -4.09
C LYS A 27 7.94 13.06 -3.07
N SER A 28 8.61 14.14 -3.47
CA SER A 28 9.50 14.89 -2.58
C SER A 28 8.76 15.41 -1.34
N ARG A 29 7.52 15.91 -1.53
CA ARG A 29 6.64 16.34 -0.43
C ARG A 29 6.24 15.19 0.49
N ILE A 30 5.90 14.02 -0.07
CA ILE A 30 5.58 12.83 0.73
C ILE A 30 6.80 12.41 1.57
N TYR A 31 7.99 12.37 0.99
CA TYR A 31 9.20 12.02 1.73
C TYR A 31 9.50 13.01 2.86
N ALA A 32 9.34 14.31 2.62
CA ALA A 32 9.47 15.32 3.67
C ALA A 32 8.44 15.11 4.81
N GLY A 33 7.19 14.79 4.48
CA GLY A 33 6.15 14.47 5.46
C GLY A 33 6.46 13.19 6.25
N LEU A 34 6.90 12.13 5.57
CA LEU A 34 7.30 10.87 6.20
C LEU A 34 8.51 11.07 7.12
N HIS A 35 9.47 11.92 6.74
CA HIS A 35 10.62 12.25 7.57
C HIS A 35 10.17 12.93 8.87
N ARG A 36 9.28 13.92 8.79
CA ARG A 36 8.68 14.57 9.97
C ARG A 36 7.94 13.57 10.86
N ALA A 37 7.08 12.72 10.29
CA ALA A 37 6.34 11.71 11.04
C ALA A 37 7.25 10.68 11.72
N ARG A 38 8.39 10.32 11.09
CA ARG A 38 9.42 9.46 11.70
C ARG A 38 10.10 10.13 12.88
N LEU A 39 10.44 11.42 12.78
CA LEU A 39 11.02 12.19 13.88
C LEU A 39 10.06 12.30 15.07
N GLU A 40 8.76 12.44 14.80
CA GLU A 40 7.71 12.43 15.82
C GLU A 40 7.44 11.02 16.41
N GLY A 41 8.11 9.98 15.92
CA GLY A 41 7.95 8.61 16.42
C GLY A 41 6.62 7.94 16.04
N LYS A 42 5.89 8.47 15.03
CA LYS A 42 4.63 7.90 14.58
C LYS A 42 4.87 6.53 13.93
N ARG A 43 4.08 5.52 14.31
CA ARG A 43 4.14 4.19 13.72
C ARG A 43 3.59 4.22 12.29
N LEU A 44 4.48 4.12 11.30
CA LEU A 44 4.14 4.03 9.89
C LEU A 44 3.87 2.57 9.47
N GLY A 45 2.94 2.36 8.54
CA GLY A 45 2.63 1.03 7.97
C GLY A 45 1.53 0.26 8.73
N ARG A 46 1.32 -1.00 8.33
CA ARG A 46 0.24 -1.83 8.88
C ARG A 46 0.51 -2.17 10.36
N PRO A 47 -0.45 -1.95 11.27
CA PRO A 47 -0.32 -2.44 12.64
C PRO A 47 -0.25 -3.98 12.64
N SER A 48 0.67 -4.53 13.44
CA SER A 48 0.85 -5.98 13.57
C SER A 48 -0.37 -6.60 14.24
N LYS A 49 -1.20 -7.31 13.46
CA LYS A 49 -2.40 -8.02 13.97
C LYS A 49 -2.09 -9.07 15.03
N CYS A 50 -0.85 -9.53 15.10
CA CYS A 50 -0.44 -10.59 16.03
C CYS A 50 0.09 -10.10 17.37
N CYS A 51 0.23 -8.80 17.63
CA CYS A 51 0.67 -8.38 18.96
C CYS A 51 0.23 -6.95 19.29
N ALA A 52 -0.75 -6.88 20.19
CA ALA A 52 -0.93 -5.78 21.14
C ALA A 52 -1.49 -6.34 22.46
N VAL A 53 -2.36 -7.36 22.40
CA VAL A 53 -2.74 -8.21 23.54
C VAL A 53 -3.01 -9.63 22.99
N ARG A 54 -2.38 -10.66 23.58
CA ARG A 54 -2.60 -12.11 23.35
C ARG A 54 -1.81 -12.80 22.22
N VAL A 55 -0.48 -12.76 22.30
CA VAL A 55 0.43 -13.75 21.68
C VAL A 55 0.40 -15.02 22.54
N GLY A 56 -0.67 -15.79 22.46
CA GLY A 56 -0.75 -17.09 23.16
C GLY A 56 -1.68 -18.10 22.50
N ARG A 57 -2.48 -17.66 21.53
CA ARG A 57 -3.53 -18.50 20.90
C ARG A 57 -3.35 -18.69 19.39
N CYS A 58 -2.46 -17.94 18.74
CA CYS A 58 -2.32 -17.95 17.28
C CYS A 58 -1.30 -18.96 16.74
N THR A 59 -0.47 -19.58 17.60
CA THR A 59 0.52 -20.59 17.17
C THR A 59 0.09 -22.04 17.42
N ARG A 60 -1.17 -22.30 17.79
CA ARG A 60 -1.67 -23.66 18.05
C ARG A 60 -2.80 -24.11 17.09
N LEU A 61 -2.80 -23.62 15.86
CA LEU A 61 -3.48 -24.35 14.80
C LEU A 61 -2.46 -25.32 14.20
N PRO A 62 -2.63 -26.65 14.37
CA PRO A 62 -1.83 -27.59 13.61
C PRO A 62 -2.06 -27.28 12.13
N LYS A 63 -0.98 -27.24 11.34
CA LYS A 63 -0.98 -26.88 9.91
C LYS A 63 -1.83 -27.81 9.02
N ASN A 64 -2.61 -28.74 9.60
CA ASN A 64 -3.41 -29.71 8.88
C ASN A 64 -4.74 -30.05 9.59
N SER A 65 -5.61 -29.08 9.89
CA SER A 65 -6.97 -29.40 10.36
C SER A 65 -8.04 -28.61 9.62
N ILE A 66 -8.44 -29.13 8.46
CA ILE A 66 -9.67 -28.75 7.73
C ILE A 66 -10.92 -28.96 8.62
N SER A 67 -10.82 -29.74 9.70
CA SER A 67 -11.91 -30.09 10.60
C SER A 67 -12.41 -28.99 11.56
N ALA A 68 -11.74 -27.84 11.65
CA ALA A 68 -12.16 -26.76 12.57
C ALA A 68 -13.29 -25.85 12.00
N TRP A 69 -13.59 -25.97 10.70
CA TRP A 69 -14.61 -25.16 10.01
C TRP A 69 -15.84 -25.97 9.57
N ALA A 70 -15.95 -27.24 9.99
CA ALA A 70 -17.15 -28.02 9.74
C ALA A 70 -18.24 -27.60 10.74
N PRO A 71 -19.40 -27.09 10.28
CA PRO A 71 -20.55 -26.95 11.17
C PRO A 71 -21.00 -28.36 11.57
N GLN A 72 -20.98 -28.66 12.87
CA GLN A 72 -21.44 -29.95 13.41
C GLN A 72 -22.91 -30.17 13.02
N PRO A 73 -23.29 -31.31 12.41
CA PRO A 73 -24.68 -31.61 12.15
C PRO A 73 -25.39 -31.86 13.49
N ARG A 74 -26.45 -31.09 13.74
CA ARG A 74 -27.29 -31.23 14.93
C ARG A 74 -28.41 -32.22 14.61
N PHE A 75 -28.19 -33.49 14.90
CA PHE A 75 -29.21 -34.50 15.13
C PHE A 75 -28.75 -35.46 16.22
#